data_AF-A0A7W1CCC1-F1
#
_entry.id   AF-A0A7W1CCC1-F1
#
_cell.length_a   1.000
_cell.length_b   1.000
_cell.length_c   1.000
_cell.angle_alpha   90.00
_cell.angle_beta   90.00
_cell.angle_gamma   90.00
#
_symmetry.space_group_name_H-M   'P 1'
#
loop_
_entity.id
_entity.type
_entity.pdbx_description
1 polymer ?
#
loop_
_entity_poly.entity_id
_entity_poly.type
_entity_poly.pdbx_seq_one_letter_code
_entity_poly.pdbx_strand_id
1 'polypeptide(L)'
;IHNHADQMCWMTVPLGKLRGQNFSVREIDQAKGFCRLKETDNFDLSDCLTAKVELEEPIHQILNLPEFESRAVSLHIYSKPFDTCLSYCRETDTFKEVPLFYTSVDGKLCDNIKL
;
A
#
# COMPACT_ATOMS: atom_id res chain seq x y z
N ILE A 1 -0.64 -6.22 3.49
CA ILE A 1 -1.85 -5.38 3.31
C ILE A 1 -1.74 -4.23 4.29
N HIS A 2 -2.03 -2.98 3.91
CA HIS A 2 -1.83 -1.84 4.80
C HIS A 2 -2.87 -0.73 4.62
N ASN A 3 -2.96 0.15 5.61
CA ASN A 3 -3.71 1.41 5.54
C ASN A 3 -2.78 2.61 5.31
N HIS A 4 -3.35 3.82 5.32
CA HIS A 4 -2.62 5.07 5.02
C HIS A 4 -2.60 6.08 6.19
N ALA A 5 -2.71 5.62 7.44
CA ALA A 5 -2.68 6.48 8.64
C ALA A 5 -3.60 7.71 8.53
N ASP A 6 -4.85 7.49 8.10
CA ASP A 6 -5.87 8.53 7.87
C ASP A 6 -5.49 9.61 6.83
N GLN A 7 -4.50 9.34 5.98
CA GLN A 7 -4.11 10.23 4.88
C GLN A 7 -4.72 9.78 3.55
N MET A 8 -5.06 10.77 2.72
CA MET A 8 -5.45 10.51 1.33
C MET A 8 -4.23 10.08 0.52
N CYS A 9 -4.42 9.13 -0.40
CA CYS A 9 -3.39 8.57 -1.26
C CYS A 9 -3.84 8.65 -2.72
N TRP A 10 -2.99 9.20 -3.58
CA TRP A 10 -3.12 9.12 -5.03
C TRP A 10 -1.96 8.33 -5.59
N MET A 11 -2.26 7.40 -6.49
CA MET A 11 -1.28 6.51 -7.08
C MET A 11 -1.44 6.48 -8.60
N THR A 12 -0.34 6.57 -9.33
CA THR A 12 -0.30 6.27 -10.77
C THR A 12 0.89 5.36 -11.08
N VAL A 13 0.85 4.67 -12.21
CA VAL A 13 1.92 3.75 -12.66
C VAL A 13 2.49 4.26 -13.98
N PRO A 14 3.57 5.06 -13.95
CA PRO A 14 4.22 5.56 -15.17
C PRO A 14 5.01 4.51 -15.94
N LEU A 15 5.47 3.44 -15.28
CA LEU A 15 6.22 2.36 -15.90
C LEU A 15 5.68 1.01 -15.42
N GLY A 16 5.47 0.09 -16.36
CA GLY A 16 5.03 -1.27 -16.07
C GLY A 16 3.56 -1.34 -15.64
N LYS A 17 3.24 -2.33 -14.82
CA LYS A 17 1.88 -2.63 -14.37
C LYS A 17 1.86 -3.07 -12.92
N LEU A 18 0.85 -2.64 -12.17
CA LEU A 18 0.60 -3.08 -10.79
C LEU A 18 -0.86 -3.48 -10.61
N ARG A 19 -1.11 -4.49 -9.76
CA ARG A 19 -2.45 -4.87 -9.31
C ARG A 19 -2.70 -4.35 -7.91
N GLY A 20 -3.79 -3.61 -7.73
CA GLY A 20 -4.34 -3.29 -6.43
C GLY A 20 -5.44 -4.27 -6.04
N GLN A 21 -5.40 -4.76 -4.81
CA GLN A 21 -6.49 -5.50 -4.16
C GLN A 21 -6.95 -4.71 -2.95
N ASN A 22 -8.23 -4.32 -2.92
CA ASN A 22 -8.84 -3.61 -1.81
C ASN A 22 -9.42 -4.60 -0.78
N PHE A 23 -9.57 -4.13 0.44
CA PHE A 23 -10.12 -4.89 1.55
C PHE A 23 -11.02 -4.03 2.43
N SER A 24 -12.10 -4.64 2.93
CA SER A 24 -12.91 -4.10 4.03
C SER A 24 -12.59 -4.83 5.34
N VAL A 25 -12.75 -4.12 6.46
CA VAL A 25 -12.63 -4.72 7.80
C VAL A 25 -13.90 -5.51 8.11
N ARG A 26 -13.77 -6.83 8.27
CA ARG A 26 -14.88 -7.70 8.67
C ARG A 26 -15.03 -7.77 10.19
N GLU A 27 -13.92 -7.79 10.90
CA GLU A 27 -13.86 -7.90 12.36
C GLU A 27 -12.57 -7.24 12.85
N ILE A 28 -12.61 -6.53 13.98
CA ILE A 28 -11.44 -5.89 14.58
C ILE A 28 -11.55 -5.89 16.11
N ASP A 29 -10.47 -6.31 16.77
CA ASP A 29 -10.27 -6.19 18.21
C ASP A 29 -8.87 -5.61 18.45
N GLN A 30 -8.83 -4.30 18.66
CA GLN A 30 -7.57 -3.55 18.81
C GLN A 30 -6.78 -3.99 20.04
N ALA A 31 -7.47 -4.36 21.13
CA ALA A 31 -6.81 -4.77 22.37
C ALA A 31 -6.04 -6.09 22.22
N LYS A 32 -6.45 -6.93 21.26
CA LYS A 32 -5.79 -8.20 20.95
C LYS A 32 -4.92 -8.15 19.69
N GLY A 33 -4.83 -7.00 19.02
CA GLY A 33 -4.15 -6.88 17.72
C GLY A 33 -4.76 -7.77 16.63
N PHE A 34 -6.06 -8.09 16.75
CA PHE A 34 -6.78 -8.97 15.83
C PHE A 34 -7.54 -8.15 14.79
N CYS A 35 -7.43 -8.55 13.52
CA CYS A 35 -8.24 -7.99 12.45
C CYS A 35 -8.43 -9.01 11.34
N ARG A 36 -9.69 -9.28 11.00
CA ARG A 36 -10.06 -10.10 9.85
C ARG A 36 -10.47 -9.20 8.69
N LEU A 37 -9.77 -9.35 7.59
CA LEU A 37 -10.05 -8.62 6.35
C LEU A 37 -10.90 -9.46 5.39
N LYS A 38 -11.71 -8.78 4.59
CA LYS A 38 -12.46 -9.36 3.47
C LYS A 38 -12.02 -8.66 2.18
N GLU A 39 -11.66 -9.44 1.17
CA GLU A 39 -11.39 -8.91 -0.18
C GLU A 39 -12.66 -8.24 -0.74
N THR A 40 -12.44 -7.10 -1.37
CA THR A 40 -13.48 -6.35 -2.10
C THR A 40 -13.11 -6.34 -3.59
N ASP A 41 -13.03 -5.18 -4.22
CA ASP A 41 -12.65 -5.07 -5.61
C ASP A 41 -11.13 -5.15 -5.81
N ASN A 42 -10.73 -5.41 -7.04
CA ASN A 42 -9.36 -5.31 -7.49
C ASN A 42 -9.30 -4.57 -8.82
N PHE A 43 -8.14 -4.01 -9.12
CA PHE A 43 -7.91 -3.22 -10.30
C PHE A 43 -6.47 -3.34 -10.76
N ASP A 44 -6.25 -3.12 -12.05
CA ASP A 44 -4.94 -3.01 -12.66
C ASP A 44 -4.63 -1.55 -13.00
N LEU A 45 -3.38 -1.14 -12.76
CA LEU A 45 -2.86 0.17 -13.17
C LEU A 45 -1.68 -0.01 -14.11
N SER A 46 -1.75 0.64 -15.27
CA SER A 46 -0.68 0.78 -16.26
C SER A 46 -0.86 2.10 -17.03
N ASP A 47 0.09 2.44 -17.90
CA ASP A 47 -0.06 3.50 -18.90
C ASP A 47 -0.40 4.89 -18.31
N CYS A 48 0.19 5.21 -17.15
CA CYS A 48 -0.09 6.44 -16.40
C CYS A 48 -1.55 6.60 -15.94
N LEU A 49 -2.38 5.55 -16.00
CA LEU A 49 -3.71 5.56 -15.43
C LEU A 49 -3.61 5.86 -13.93
N THR A 50 -4.42 6.82 -13.48
CA THR A 50 -4.42 7.27 -12.09
C THR A 50 -5.46 6.48 -11.32
N ALA A 51 -5.04 5.76 -10.29
CA ALA A 51 -5.92 5.35 -9.20
C ALA A 51 -6.00 6.49 -8.18
N LYS A 52 -7.23 6.89 -7.89
CA LYS A 52 -7.53 7.58 -6.64
C LYS A 52 -7.86 6.51 -5.62
N VAL A 53 -7.14 6.44 -4.51
CA VAL A 53 -7.60 5.64 -3.38
C VAL A 53 -8.71 6.46 -2.72
N GLU A 54 -9.94 5.98 -2.84
CA GLU A 54 -11.10 6.55 -2.16
C GLU A 54 -11.04 6.21 -0.67
N LEU A 55 -11.40 7.19 0.18
CA LEU A 55 -11.32 7.08 1.64
C LEU A 55 -12.20 5.96 2.23
N GLU A 56 -13.14 5.42 1.46
CA GLU A 56 -14.10 4.42 1.93
C GLU A 56 -13.46 3.02 2.12
N GLU A 57 -12.45 2.68 1.31
CA GLU A 57 -11.70 1.41 1.43
C GLU A 57 -10.17 1.65 1.40
N PRO A 58 -9.60 2.26 2.46
CA PRO A 58 -8.20 2.70 2.47
C PRO A 58 -7.21 1.57 2.71
N ILE A 59 -7.68 0.32 2.83
CA ILE A 59 -6.86 -0.87 3.12
C ILE A 59 -6.64 -1.63 1.82
N HIS A 60 -5.38 -1.75 1.41
CA HIS A 60 -5.07 -2.46 0.18
C HIS A 60 -3.75 -3.22 0.20
N GLN A 61 -3.52 -3.96 -0.87
CA GLN A 61 -2.22 -4.51 -1.23
C GLN A 61 -1.95 -4.18 -2.70
N ILE A 62 -0.74 -3.69 -2.97
CA ILE A 62 -0.25 -3.41 -4.31
C ILE A 62 0.81 -4.46 -4.66
N LEU A 63 0.67 -5.10 -5.83
CA LEU A 63 1.54 -6.18 -6.28
C LEU A 63 2.05 -5.93 -7.69
N ASN A 64 3.34 -6.18 -7.90
CA ASN A 64 3.88 -6.48 -9.22
C ASN A 64 3.80 -7.99 -9.42
N LEU A 65 2.80 -8.46 -10.16
CA LEU A 65 2.53 -9.89 -10.32
C LEU A 65 3.52 -10.53 -11.29
N PRO A 66 3.90 -11.82 -11.09
CA PRO A 66 4.85 -12.50 -11.97
C PRO A 66 4.46 -12.48 -13.45
N GLU A 67 3.16 -12.62 -13.75
CA GLU A 67 2.64 -12.60 -15.13
C GLU A 67 2.75 -11.24 -15.83
N PHE A 68 3.11 -10.16 -15.13
CA PHE A 68 3.38 -8.87 -15.75
C PHE A 68 4.77 -8.79 -16.38
N GLU A 69 5.66 -9.73 -16.05
CA GLU A 69 6.98 -9.94 -16.68
C GLU A 69 7.82 -8.66 -16.84
N SER A 70 7.62 -7.67 -15.97
CA SER A 70 8.23 -6.35 -16.10
C SER A 70 8.45 -5.71 -14.73
N ARG A 71 9.39 -4.77 -14.69
CA ARG A 71 9.52 -3.86 -13.55
C ARG A 71 8.41 -2.83 -13.62
N ALA A 72 7.92 -2.42 -12.45
CA ALA A 72 6.97 -1.34 -12.33
C ALA A 72 7.55 -0.18 -11.49
N VAL A 73 7.11 1.03 -11.80
CA VAL A 73 7.34 2.23 -11.00
C VAL A 73 5.99 2.90 -10.81
N SER A 74 5.68 3.26 -9.56
CA SER A 74 4.52 4.06 -9.22
C SER A 74 4.92 5.40 -8.63
N LEU A 75 4.08 6.41 -8.86
CA LEU A 75 4.13 7.68 -8.16
C LEU A 75 3.02 7.68 -7.11
N HIS A 76 3.39 7.95 -5.87
CA HIS A 76 2.45 8.10 -4.75
C HIS A 76 2.49 9.53 -4.24
N ILE A 77 1.32 10.12 -4.05
CA ILE A 77 1.13 11.41 -3.39
C ILE A 77 0.27 11.18 -2.16
N TYR A 78 0.74 11.63 -1.01
CA TYR A 78 0.01 11.59 0.24
C TYR A 78 -0.36 13.02 0.68
N SER A 79 -1.58 13.21 1.18
CA SER A 79 -2.08 14.55 1.54
C SER A 79 -1.27 15.23 2.64
N LYS A 80 -0.71 14.45 3.56
CA LYS A 80 0.24 14.88 4.59
C LYS A 80 1.29 13.79 4.78
N PRO A 81 2.52 14.15 5.20
CA PRO A 81 3.53 13.15 5.52
C PRO A 81 3.12 12.33 6.75
N PHE A 82 3.49 11.06 6.73
CA PHE A 82 3.42 10.10 7.84
C PHE A 82 4.56 9.09 7.68
N ASP A 83 5.00 8.49 8.79
CA ASP A 83 6.13 7.56 8.84
C ASP A 83 5.77 6.22 9.48
N THR A 84 4.48 5.98 9.77
CA THR A 84 3.96 4.69 10.22
C THR A 84 2.66 4.32 9.52
N CYS A 85 2.40 3.02 9.40
CA CYS A 85 1.07 2.53 9.00
C CYS A 85 0.75 1.21 9.72
N LEU A 86 -0.50 0.76 9.61
CA LEU A 86 -0.87 -0.58 10.05
C LEU A 86 -0.64 -1.57 8.91
N SER A 87 0.10 -2.64 9.19
CA SER A 87 0.27 -3.80 8.33
C SER A 87 -0.59 -4.95 8.86
N TYR A 88 -1.46 -5.48 8.00
CA TYR A 88 -2.39 -6.58 8.27
C TYR A 88 -1.88 -7.88 7.65
N CYS A 89 -2.01 -8.97 8.40
CA CYS A 89 -1.68 -10.33 8.00
C CYS A 89 -2.95 -11.18 7.96
N ARG A 90 -3.32 -11.66 6.76
CA ARG A 90 -4.52 -12.49 6.58
C ARG A 90 -4.37 -13.93 7.04
N GLU A 91 -3.14 -14.45 7.09
CA GLU A 91 -2.90 -15.82 7.53
C GLU A 91 -3.13 -15.99 9.03
N THR A 92 -2.84 -14.93 9.80
CA THR A 92 -2.94 -14.93 11.26
C THR A 92 -4.11 -14.10 11.79
N ASP A 93 -4.87 -13.42 10.92
CA ASP A 93 -5.90 -12.43 11.29
C ASP A 93 -5.37 -11.39 12.31
N THR A 94 -4.13 -10.92 12.13
CA THR A 94 -3.50 -9.92 13.02
C THR A 94 -3.07 -8.68 12.26
N PHE A 95 -2.85 -7.60 12.99
CA PHE A 95 -2.21 -6.40 12.47
C PHE A 95 -1.19 -5.84 13.45
N LYS A 96 -0.26 -5.04 12.92
CA LYS A 96 0.75 -4.33 13.71
C LYS A 96 1.07 -2.99 13.06
N GLU A 97 1.47 -2.03 13.87
CA GLU A 97 2.10 -0.81 13.36
C GLU A 97 3.49 -1.15 12.81
N VAL A 98 3.85 -0.54 11.68
CA VAL A 98 5.18 -0.66 11.08
C VAL A 98 5.73 0.72 10.75
N PRO A 99 7.02 0.98 11.04
CA PRO A 99 7.69 2.19 10.58
C PRO A 99 7.98 2.10 9.08
N LEU A 100 7.91 3.24 8.40
CA LEU A 100 8.19 3.43 6.98
C LEU A 100 9.48 4.25 6.84
N PHE A 101 10.30 3.90 5.85
CA PHE A 101 11.58 4.56 5.62
C PHE A 101 11.78 4.85 4.14
N TYR A 102 12.46 5.96 3.85
CA TYR A 102 12.89 6.27 2.51
C TYR A 102 14.15 5.48 2.16
N THR A 103 14.15 4.88 0.97
CA THR A 103 15.38 4.34 0.34
C THR A 103 16.30 5.48 -0.14
N SER A 104 15.70 6.58 -0.63
CA SER A 104 16.39 7.76 -1.14
C SER A 104 15.51 9.01 -1.04
N VAL A 105 16.13 10.19 -0.95
CA VAL A 105 15.48 11.51 -1.02
C VAL A 105 16.23 12.37 -2.03
N ASP A 106 15.49 13.09 -2.90
CA ASP A 106 16.05 13.94 -3.97
C ASP A 106 17.10 13.25 -4.85
N GLY A 107 16.89 11.96 -5.13
CA GLY A 107 17.80 11.14 -5.94
C GLY A 107 19.08 10.70 -5.23
N LYS A 108 19.23 10.94 -3.92
CA LYS A 108 20.37 10.50 -3.10
C LYS A 108 19.94 9.40 -2.13
N LEU A 109 20.73 8.33 -2.03
CA LEU A 109 20.47 7.25 -1.07
C LEU A 109 20.51 7.78 0.37
N CYS A 110 19.59 7.31 1.21
CA CYS A 110 19.64 7.57 2.64
C CYS A 110 20.80 6.81 3.31
N ASP A 111 21.27 7.31 4.45
CA ASP A 111 22.39 6.72 5.18
C ASP A 111 22.14 5.23 5.48
N ASN A 112 23.18 4.41 5.33
CA ASN A 112 23.16 2.96 5.56
C ASN A 112 22.32 2.11 4.58
N ILE A 113 21.73 2.70 3.54
CA ILE A 113 21.07 1.95 2.47
C ILE A 113 22.09 1.48 1.41
N LYS A 114 22.04 0.20 1.04
CA LYS A 114 22.76 -0.40 -0.09
C LYS A 114 21.76 -1.14 -0.98
N LEU A 115 21.79 -0.88 -2.29
CA LEU A 115 20.91 -1.49 -3.30
C LEU A 115 21.54 -2.75 -3.92
#